data_AF-A0A091GFE5-F1
#
_entry.id   AF-A0A091GFE5-F1
#
_cell.length_a   1.000
_cell.length_b   1.000
_cell.length_c   1.000
_cell.angle_alpha   90.00
_cell.angle_beta   90.00
_cell.angle_gamma   90.00
#
_symmetry.space_group_name_H-M   'P 1'
#
loop_
_entity.id
_entity.type
_entity.pdbx_description
1 polymer ?
#
loop_
_entity_poly.entity_id
_entity_poly.type
_entity_poly.pdbx_seq_one_letter_code
_entity_poly.pdbx_strand_id
1 'polypeptide(L)'
;AVTLAFQQFSQAINMVTDSAYVAGLVQRLDKAVLGQGTNQLLFGVMKLLWETTQNCSLPYYILHIKSHNDLLGFIAEGNAQADQLVSVVELGPVANIMQQAIASHQFFHQGHRALKRQFQFSTTEAIVASCPDCQGQHFPTVYGVNPGLRALQIWQTDITHIMEFGRQRYVHVLIDTFSSVIIATAHTGETAKDVIRHWPNNIGLITAFATCGVPQQIKTNNGPAYVSGRVKAFLQSRSASHTTGIPSVP
;
A
#
# COMPACT_ATOMS: atom_id res chain seq x y z
N ALA A 1 6.40 -15.87 21.22
CA ALA A 1 5.97 -15.93 22.64
C ALA A 1 6.60 -17.11 23.38
N VAL A 2 6.29 -18.37 23.06
CA VAL A 2 6.79 -19.55 23.81
C VAL A 2 8.32 -19.62 23.89
N THR A 3 9.03 -19.44 22.77
CA THR A 3 10.50 -19.36 22.74
C THR A 3 11.04 -18.29 23.70
N LEU A 4 10.41 -17.12 23.73
CA LEU A 4 10.81 -16.02 24.61
C LEU A 4 10.56 -16.38 26.07
N ALA A 5 9.47 -17.08 26.39
CA ALA A 5 9.22 -17.54 27.75
C ALA A 5 10.31 -18.51 28.22
N PHE A 6 10.76 -19.44 27.38
CA PHE A 6 11.90 -20.32 27.70
C PHE A 6 13.23 -19.57 27.87
N GLN A 7 13.44 -18.48 27.12
CA GLN A 7 14.66 -17.67 27.23
C GLN A 7 14.64 -16.73 28.44
N GLN A 8 13.48 -16.20 28.79
CA GLN A 8 13.31 -15.16 29.80
C GLN A 8 13.26 -15.74 31.23
N PHE A 9 12.65 -16.91 31.40
CA PHE A 9 12.45 -17.50 32.72
C PHE A 9 13.45 -18.63 32.97
N SER A 10 14.29 -18.45 34.00
CA SER A 10 15.26 -19.44 34.48
C SER A 10 14.72 -20.33 35.61
N GLN A 11 13.39 -20.49 35.70
CA GLN A 11 12.69 -21.29 36.69
C GLN A 11 11.68 -22.24 36.01
N ALA A 12 11.09 -23.17 36.77
CA ALA A 12 10.01 -24.01 36.25
C ALA A 12 8.81 -23.14 35.85
N ILE A 13 8.22 -23.40 34.67
CA ILE A 13 7.18 -22.54 34.09
C ILE A 13 5.95 -23.32 33.64
N ASN A 14 4.78 -22.76 33.96
CA ASN A 14 3.49 -23.21 33.45
C ASN A 14 3.02 -22.22 32.38
N MET A 15 2.97 -22.65 31.14
CA MET A 15 2.52 -21.87 30.00
C MET A 15 1.06 -22.19 29.69
N VAL A 16 0.25 -21.15 29.56
CA VAL A 16 -1.11 -21.26 29.10
C VAL A 16 -1.19 -20.54 27.76
N THR A 17 -1.70 -21.21 26.73
CA THR A 17 -1.85 -20.65 25.39
C THR A 17 -3.23 -20.90 24.85
N ASP A 18 -3.77 -19.93 24.11
CA ASP A 18 -5.01 -20.04 23.39
C ASP A 18 -4.87 -20.72 22.01
N SER A 19 -3.63 -21.03 21.61
CA SER A 19 -3.32 -21.69 20.35
C SER A 19 -3.14 -23.19 20.55
N ALA A 20 -4.16 -23.96 20.15
CA ALA A 20 -4.10 -25.43 20.12
C ALA A 20 -2.91 -25.95 19.30
N TYR A 21 -2.56 -25.21 18.24
CA TYR A 21 -1.42 -25.53 17.39
C TYR A 21 -0.11 -25.42 18.16
N VAL A 22 0.13 -24.30 18.85
CA VAL A 22 1.36 -24.06 19.62
C VAL A 22 1.48 -25.05 20.78
N ALA A 23 0.40 -25.26 21.53
CA ALA A 23 0.39 -26.25 22.62
C ALA A 23 0.76 -27.64 22.12
N GLY A 24 0.12 -28.10 21.04
CA GLY A 24 0.41 -29.41 20.46
C GLY A 24 1.82 -29.48 19.87
N LEU A 25 2.34 -28.40 19.30
CA LEU A 25 3.69 -28.35 18.75
C LEU A 25 4.73 -28.55 19.86
N VAL A 26 4.67 -27.76 20.93
CA VAL A 26 5.61 -27.83 22.06
C VAL A 26 5.58 -29.22 22.70
N GLN A 27 4.40 -29.80 22.90
CA GLN A 27 4.26 -31.16 23.43
C GLN A 27 4.92 -32.24 22.57
N ARG A 28 5.05 -32.00 21.25
CA ARG A 28 5.68 -32.94 20.32
C ARG A 28 7.16 -32.67 20.10
N LEU A 29 7.61 -31.42 20.27
CA LEU A 29 8.97 -31.00 19.93
C LEU A 29 10.03 -31.65 20.82
N ASP A 30 9.73 -31.87 22.11
CA ASP A 30 10.62 -32.49 23.10
C ASP A 30 11.24 -33.83 22.63
N LYS A 31 10.53 -34.55 21.75
CA LYS A 31 10.94 -35.87 21.22
C LYS A 31 11.04 -35.90 19.70
N ALA A 32 10.98 -34.75 19.03
CA ALA A 32 11.00 -34.67 17.59
C ALA A 32 12.40 -34.38 17.04
N VAL A 33 12.68 -34.90 15.83
CA VAL A 33 13.80 -34.45 15.00
C VAL A 33 13.24 -33.52 13.94
N LEU A 34 13.79 -32.31 13.84
CA LEU A 34 13.30 -31.31 12.90
C LEU A 34 13.88 -31.55 11.49
N GLY A 35 13.02 -31.95 10.55
CA GLY A 35 13.38 -32.04 9.13
C GLY A 35 13.44 -30.66 8.46
N GLN A 36 14.26 -30.52 7.41
CA GLN A 36 14.33 -29.26 6.65
C GLN A 36 12.97 -28.92 6.01
N GLY A 37 12.51 -27.69 6.23
CA GLY A 37 11.27 -27.17 5.67
C GLY A 37 11.49 -26.40 4.36
N THR A 38 10.50 -26.44 3.46
CA THR A 38 10.48 -25.65 2.22
C THR A 38 10.31 -24.15 2.48
N ASN A 39 9.62 -23.77 3.57
CA ASN A 39 9.49 -22.38 4.01
C ASN A 39 10.61 -22.05 5.01
N GLN A 40 11.62 -21.29 4.55
CA GLN A 40 12.81 -20.96 5.35
C GLN A 40 12.49 -20.12 6.59
N LEU A 41 11.49 -19.23 6.53
CA LEU A 41 11.10 -18.40 7.67
C LEU A 41 10.43 -19.23 8.76
N LEU A 42 9.43 -20.04 8.37
CA LEU A 42 8.74 -20.93 9.30
C LEU A 42 9.71 -21.97 9.90
N PHE A 43 10.59 -22.53 9.06
CA PHE A 43 11.63 -23.45 9.52
C PHE A 43 12.56 -22.78 10.53
N GLY A 44 12.98 -21.53 10.30
CA GLY A 44 13.80 -20.77 11.24
C GLY A 44 13.14 -20.60 12.61
N VAL A 45 11.85 -20.22 12.64
CA VAL A 45 11.09 -20.07 13.89
C VAL A 45 10.89 -21.42 14.59
N MET A 46 10.54 -22.47 13.84
CA MET A 46 10.40 -23.83 14.39
C MET A 46 11.72 -24.37 14.94
N LYS A 47 12.83 -24.11 14.25
CA LYS A 47 14.18 -24.49 14.70
C LYS A 47 14.53 -23.80 16.02
N LEU A 48 14.29 -22.51 16.12
CA LEU A 48 14.56 -21.77 17.35
C LEU A 48 13.71 -22.29 18.52
N LEU A 49 12.42 -22.54 18.31
CA LEU A 49 11.55 -23.13 19.33
C LEU A 49 12.03 -24.52 19.75
N TRP A 50 12.39 -25.37 18.78
CA TRP A 50 12.94 -26.71 19.02
C TRP A 50 14.22 -26.63 19.86
N GLU A 51 15.19 -25.81 19.47
CA GLU A 51 16.45 -25.61 20.22
C GLU A 51 16.18 -25.15 21.66
N THR A 52 15.29 -24.18 21.87
CA THR A 52 14.95 -23.71 23.23
C THR A 52 14.23 -24.76 24.06
N THR A 53 13.43 -25.63 23.43
CA THR A 53 12.73 -26.71 24.13
C THR A 53 13.71 -27.79 24.55
N GLN A 54 14.62 -28.21 23.65
CA GLN A 54 15.65 -29.21 23.96
C GLN A 54 16.65 -28.75 25.04
N ASN A 55 16.94 -27.44 25.09
CA ASN A 55 17.85 -26.86 26.07
C ASN A 55 17.18 -26.53 27.42
N CYS A 56 15.86 -26.72 27.53
CA CYS A 56 15.15 -26.45 28.77
C CYS A 56 15.41 -27.58 29.78
N SER A 57 16.30 -27.32 30.75
CA SER A 57 16.66 -28.28 31.81
C SER A 57 15.70 -28.28 33.01
N LEU A 58 14.74 -27.36 33.03
CA LEU A 58 13.78 -27.17 34.10
C LEU A 58 12.40 -27.69 33.69
N PRO A 59 11.59 -28.20 34.64
CA PRO A 59 10.25 -28.66 34.33
C PRO A 59 9.39 -27.52 33.76
N TYR A 60 8.70 -27.81 32.66
CA TYR A 60 7.70 -26.92 32.11
C TYR A 60 6.41 -27.67 31.81
N TYR A 61 5.30 -26.96 31.90
CA TYR A 61 3.98 -27.46 31.50
C TYR A 61 3.38 -26.51 30.46
N ILE A 62 2.71 -27.06 29.45
CA ILE A 62 1.95 -26.26 28.50
C ILE A 62 0.51 -26.75 28.41
N LEU A 63 -0.41 -25.83 28.64
CA LEU A 63 -1.86 -26.04 28.58
C LEU A 63 -2.46 -25.20 27.47
N HIS A 64 -3.32 -25.85 26.69
CA HIS A 64 -4.19 -25.15 25.76
C HIS A 64 -5.51 -24.77 26.43
N ILE A 65 -5.93 -23.52 26.28
CA ILE A 65 -7.26 -23.02 26.62
C ILE A 65 -7.94 -22.50 25.36
N LYS A 66 -9.27 -22.47 25.27
CA LYS A 66 -9.95 -21.86 24.12
C LYS A 66 -10.05 -20.35 24.34
N SER A 67 -9.66 -19.55 23.35
CA SER A 67 -9.73 -18.07 23.34
C SER A 67 -11.15 -17.50 23.49
N HIS A 68 -12.20 -18.29 23.25
CA HIS A 68 -13.60 -17.84 23.25
C HIS A 68 -14.53 -18.71 24.10
N ASN A 69 -14.10 -19.07 25.30
CA ASN A 69 -15.01 -19.60 26.29
C ASN A 69 -15.45 -18.48 27.24
N ASP A 70 -16.74 -18.42 27.59
CA ASP A 70 -17.30 -17.58 28.66
C ASP A 70 -16.86 -18.05 30.07
N LEU A 71 -15.63 -18.57 30.18
CA LEU A 71 -15.06 -19.03 31.43
C LEU A 71 -14.70 -17.82 32.29
N LEU A 72 -15.50 -17.58 33.33
CA LEU A 72 -15.18 -16.62 34.38
C LEU A 72 -14.03 -17.15 35.25
N GLY A 73 -13.05 -16.30 35.55
CA GLY A 73 -11.99 -16.59 36.52
C GLY A 73 -10.58 -16.16 36.10
N PHE A 74 -9.59 -16.52 36.92
CA PHE A 74 -8.20 -16.07 36.83
C PHE A 74 -7.51 -16.35 35.48
N ILE A 75 -7.96 -17.37 34.74
CA ILE A 75 -7.41 -17.70 33.41
C ILE A 75 -7.85 -16.69 32.36
N ALA A 76 -9.13 -16.30 32.36
CA ALA A 76 -9.65 -15.30 31.41
C ALA A 76 -9.10 -13.91 31.72
N GLU A 77 -8.96 -13.56 33.00
CA GLU A 77 -8.30 -12.32 33.42
C GLU A 77 -6.82 -12.30 32.99
N GLY A 78 -6.09 -13.40 33.19
CA GLY A 78 -4.70 -13.53 32.74
C GLY A 78 -4.56 -13.44 31.21
N ASN A 79 -5.48 -14.04 30.44
CA ASN A 79 -5.50 -13.89 28.99
C ASN A 79 -5.77 -12.46 28.56
N ALA A 80 -6.77 -11.80 29.17
CA ALA A 80 -7.07 -10.39 28.89
C ALA A 80 -5.90 -9.47 29.24
N GLN A 81 -5.17 -9.74 30.33
CA GLN A 81 -3.94 -9.01 30.67
C GLN A 81 -2.81 -9.28 29.67
N ALA A 82 -2.62 -10.54 29.23
CA ALA A 82 -1.66 -10.87 28.20
C ALA A 82 -1.99 -10.17 26.86
N ASP A 83 -3.25 -10.17 26.45
CA ASP A 83 -3.75 -9.49 25.26
C ASP A 83 -3.53 -7.97 25.37
N GLN A 84 -3.82 -7.38 26.53
CA GLN A 84 -3.53 -5.97 26.79
C GLN A 84 -2.03 -5.66 26.74
N LEU A 85 -1.16 -6.50 27.30
CA LEU A 85 0.29 -6.29 27.29
C LEU A 85 0.89 -6.47 25.89
N VAL A 86 0.39 -7.43 25.11
CA VAL A 86 0.77 -7.58 23.70
C VAL A 86 0.23 -6.41 22.88
N SER A 87 -0.93 -5.84 23.23
CA SER A 87 -1.47 -4.63 22.57
C SER A 87 -0.58 -3.38 22.77
N VAL A 88 0.23 -3.34 23.84
CA VAL A 88 1.13 -2.22 24.16
C VAL A 88 2.56 -2.46 23.63
N VAL A 89 3.00 -3.72 23.50
CA VAL A 89 4.31 -4.10 22.93
C VAL A 89 4.25 -4.27 21.40
N GLU A 90 3.07 -4.42 20.81
CA GLU A 90 2.83 -4.19 19.39
C GLU A 90 2.87 -2.69 19.09
N LEU A 91 4.06 -2.17 18.81
CA LEU A 91 4.19 -1.00 17.94
C LEU A 91 3.70 -1.39 16.52
N GLY A 92 2.37 -1.46 16.36
CA GLY A 92 1.63 -1.58 15.11
C GLY A 92 0.30 -2.36 15.26
N PRO A 93 -0.88 -1.78 14.92
CA PRO A 93 -2.18 -2.42 15.13
C PRO A 93 -2.48 -3.53 14.08
N VAL A 94 -2.65 -4.80 14.50
CA VAL A 94 -2.90 -5.97 13.60
C VAL A 94 -4.24 -6.70 13.83
N ALA A 95 -5.29 -5.98 14.23
CA ALA A 95 -6.67 -6.38 13.90
C ALA A 95 -7.53 -5.11 13.83
N ASN A 96 -7.53 -4.38 12.71
CA ASN A 96 -8.59 -4.47 11.71
C ASN A 96 -8.10 -3.92 10.33
N ILE A 97 -6.93 -3.29 10.27
CA ILE A 97 -6.44 -2.62 9.06
C ILE A 97 -5.95 -3.64 8.02
N MET A 98 -5.24 -4.69 8.45
CA MET A 98 -4.74 -5.72 7.54
C MET A 98 -5.88 -6.55 6.94
N GLN A 99 -6.88 -6.92 7.75
CA GLN A 99 -8.07 -7.62 7.25
C GLN A 99 -8.91 -6.73 6.33
N GLN A 100 -9.08 -5.44 6.64
CA GLN A 100 -9.72 -4.48 5.73
C GLN A 100 -8.93 -4.32 4.43
N ALA A 101 -7.60 -4.31 4.48
CA ALA A 101 -6.76 -4.24 3.29
C ALA A 101 -6.89 -5.49 2.42
N ILE A 102 -6.95 -6.68 3.03
CA ILE A 102 -7.20 -7.94 2.33
C ILE A 102 -8.59 -7.94 1.71
N ALA A 103 -9.63 -7.57 2.46
CA ALA A 103 -11.01 -7.51 1.96
C ALA A 103 -11.17 -6.47 0.85
N SER A 104 -10.57 -5.29 1.01
CA SER A 104 -10.55 -4.25 -0.03
C SER A 104 -9.81 -4.72 -1.27
N HIS A 105 -8.69 -5.44 -1.12
CA HIS A 105 -7.99 -6.03 -2.26
C HIS A 105 -8.78 -7.15 -2.93
N GLN A 106 -9.44 -8.03 -2.17
CA GLN A 106 -10.30 -9.08 -2.71
C GLN A 106 -11.50 -8.51 -3.49
N PHE A 107 -11.99 -7.33 -3.10
CA PHE A 107 -13.12 -6.70 -3.77
C PHE A 107 -12.71 -5.85 -4.98
N PHE A 108 -11.62 -5.07 -4.88
CA PHE A 108 -11.22 -4.09 -5.90
C PHE A 108 -9.96 -4.48 -6.71
N HIS A 109 -9.22 -5.51 -6.30
CA HIS A 109 -7.92 -5.91 -6.84
C HIS A 109 -6.89 -4.77 -6.95
N GLN A 110 -6.97 -3.79 -6.04
CA GLN A 110 -6.11 -2.62 -6.02
C GLN A 110 -4.63 -2.96 -5.70
N GLY A 111 -3.69 -2.33 -6.41
CA GLY A 111 -2.25 -2.64 -6.30
C GLY A 111 -1.59 -2.24 -4.97
N HIS A 112 -0.40 -2.77 -4.71
CA HIS A 112 0.29 -2.64 -3.40
C HIS A 112 0.56 -1.19 -2.97
N ARG A 113 0.80 -0.27 -3.92
CA ARG A 113 0.97 1.17 -3.66
C ARG A 113 -0.32 1.84 -3.18
N ALA A 114 -1.46 1.46 -3.76
CA ALA A 114 -2.77 1.98 -3.35
C ALA A 114 -3.12 1.48 -1.94
N LEU A 115 -2.89 0.19 -1.67
CA LEU A 115 -3.03 -0.40 -0.34
C LEU A 115 -2.13 0.31 0.69
N LYS A 116 -0.86 0.57 0.33
CA LYS A 116 0.10 1.25 1.22
C LYS A 116 -0.33 2.67 1.54
N ARG A 117 -0.90 3.40 0.57
CA ARG A 117 -1.44 4.76 0.81
C ARG A 117 -2.70 4.74 1.66
N GLN A 118 -3.61 3.80 1.39
CA GLN A 118 -4.91 3.72 2.06
C GLN A 118 -4.81 3.21 3.50
N PHE A 119 -3.97 2.21 3.74
CA PHE A 119 -3.89 1.50 5.01
C PHE A 119 -2.59 1.73 5.78
N GLN A 120 -1.64 2.47 5.20
CA GLN A 120 -0.43 2.99 5.85
C GLN A 120 0.51 1.95 6.50
N PHE A 121 0.56 0.72 5.98
CA PHE A 121 1.52 -0.31 6.44
C PHE A 121 2.41 -0.85 5.32
N SER A 122 3.56 -1.41 5.71
CA SER A 122 4.68 -1.77 4.82
C SER A 122 4.48 -3.08 4.05
N THR A 123 3.66 -4.01 4.55
CA THR A 123 3.55 -5.40 4.05
C THR A 123 2.45 -5.61 2.98
N THR A 124 2.09 -4.59 2.22
CA THR A 124 0.96 -4.65 1.25
C THR A 124 1.28 -5.44 -0.01
N GLU A 125 2.56 -5.66 -0.32
CA GLU A 125 3.02 -6.45 -1.46
C GLU A 125 2.64 -7.92 -1.31
N ALA A 126 2.70 -8.45 -0.09
CA ALA A 126 2.30 -9.82 0.22
C ALA A 126 0.80 -10.07 -0.05
N ILE A 127 -0.06 -9.06 0.16
CA ILE A 127 -1.51 -9.16 -0.10
C ILE A 127 -1.77 -9.40 -1.59
N VAL A 128 -1.16 -8.58 -2.45
CA VAL A 128 -1.29 -8.73 -3.91
C VAL A 128 -0.65 -10.03 -4.38
N ALA A 129 0.53 -10.37 -3.84
CA ALA A 129 1.24 -11.60 -4.19
C ALA A 129 0.51 -12.88 -3.73
N SER A 130 -0.38 -12.78 -2.75
CA SER A 130 -1.19 -13.90 -2.24
C SER A 130 -2.55 -14.05 -2.93
N CYS A 131 -2.97 -13.08 -3.75
CA CYS A 131 -4.25 -13.13 -4.46
C CYS A 131 -4.15 -14.08 -5.68
N PRO A 132 -4.96 -15.15 -5.77
CA PRO A 132 -4.89 -16.11 -6.87
C PRO A 132 -5.17 -15.48 -8.24
N ASP A 133 -6.05 -14.47 -8.28
CA ASP A 133 -6.43 -13.78 -9.52
C ASP A 133 -5.36 -12.78 -9.99
N CYS A 134 -4.53 -12.29 -9.06
CA CYS A 134 -3.42 -11.39 -9.36
C CYS A 134 -2.07 -12.13 -9.47
N GLN A 135 -1.97 -13.37 -8.96
CA GLN A 135 -0.80 -14.24 -9.12
C GLN A 135 -0.64 -14.60 -10.60
N GLY A 136 0.42 -14.08 -11.22
CA GLY A 136 0.72 -14.32 -12.64
C GLY A 136 0.26 -13.21 -13.58
N GLN A 137 -0.60 -12.29 -13.12
CA GLN A 137 -0.64 -10.95 -13.69
C GLN A 137 0.61 -10.22 -13.19
N HIS A 138 1.72 -10.43 -13.89
CA HIS A 138 2.69 -9.35 -14.02
C HIS A 138 1.91 -8.20 -14.65
N PHE A 139 1.32 -7.34 -13.82
CA PHE A 139 1.18 -5.95 -14.20
C PHE A 139 2.57 -5.60 -14.69
N PRO A 140 2.77 -5.31 -15.99
CA PRO A 140 4.07 -4.81 -16.42
C PRO A 140 4.37 -3.71 -15.43
N THR A 141 5.53 -3.74 -14.78
CA THR A 141 5.97 -2.65 -13.92
C THR A 141 5.67 -1.41 -14.72
N VAL A 142 4.60 -0.70 -14.35
CA VAL A 142 4.15 0.40 -15.19
C VAL A 142 5.22 1.44 -14.89
N TYR A 143 6.20 1.48 -15.79
CA TYR A 143 7.08 2.63 -15.96
C TYR A 143 6.24 3.86 -16.37
N GLY A 144 4.91 3.80 -16.39
CA GLY A 144 4.04 4.95 -16.25
C GLY A 144 4.04 5.35 -14.78
N VAL A 145 4.78 6.34 -14.36
CA VAL A 145 4.92 7.66 -14.93
C VAL A 145 6.29 8.10 -14.48
N ASN A 146 7.15 8.63 -15.35
CA ASN A 146 8.41 9.23 -14.92
C ASN A 146 8.09 10.51 -14.11
N PRO A 147 8.01 10.44 -12.76
CA PRO A 147 7.46 11.50 -11.93
C PRO A 147 8.55 12.56 -11.72
N GLY A 148 8.15 13.82 -11.60
CA GLY A 148 9.05 14.87 -11.18
C GLY A 148 9.69 14.55 -9.83
N LEU A 149 10.94 14.97 -9.64
CA LEU A 149 11.69 14.88 -8.38
C LEU A 149 11.43 16.08 -7.46
N ARG A 150 10.80 17.14 -7.98
CA ARG A 150 10.37 18.33 -7.23
C ARG A 150 9.10 18.92 -7.82
N ALA A 151 8.41 19.74 -7.03
CA ALA A 151 7.27 20.52 -7.50
C ALA A 151 7.66 21.36 -8.72
N LEU A 152 6.71 21.54 -9.65
CA LEU A 152 6.91 22.30 -10.91
C LEU A 152 7.98 21.74 -11.84
N GLN A 153 8.41 20.49 -11.66
CA GLN A 153 9.34 19.89 -12.62
C GLN A 153 8.60 19.30 -13.81
N ILE A 154 7.67 18.37 -13.54
CA ILE A 154 6.96 17.62 -14.58
C ILE A 154 5.48 17.69 -14.26
N TRP A 155 4.73 18.31 -15.16
CA TRP A 155 3.27 18.28 -15.14
C TRP A 155 2.75 17.38 -16.26
N GLN A 156 1.65 16.69 -16.00
CA GLN A 156 0.94 15.90 -17.00
C GLN A 156 -0.45 16.45 -17.21
N THR A 157 -0.92 16.45 -18.45
CA THR A 157 -2.30 16.82 -18.75
C THR A 157 -2.95 15.87 -19.74
N ASP A 158 -4.24 15.69 -19.56
CA ASP A 158 -5.09 14.97 -20.50
C ASP A 158 -6.52 15.53 -20.47
N ILE A 159 -7.34 15.09 -21.42
CA ILE A 159 -8.75 15.43 -21.51
C ILE A 159 -9.57 14.16 -21.22
N THR A 160 -10.46 14.24 -20.24
CA THR A 160 -11.42 13.19 -19.92
C THR A 160 -12.83 13.65 -20.26
N HIS A 161 -13.67 12.73 -20.75
CA HIS A 161 -15.06 13.04 -21.11
C HIS A 161 -16.00 12.65 -19.98
N ILE A 162 -16.72 13.61 -19.43
CA ILE A 162 -17.75 13.41 -18.39
C ILE A 162 -19.09 13.85 -18.97
N MET A 163 -19.89 12.89 -19.41
CA MET A 163 -21.12 13.13 -20.18
C MET A 163 -22.17 13.93 -19.39
N GLU A 164 -22.13 13.82 -18.07
CA GLU A 164 -22.99 14.50 -17.11
C GLU A 164 -22.83 16.03 -17.16
N PHE A 165 -21.69 16.55 -17.63
CA PHE A 165 -21.47 17.98 -17.82
C PHE A 165 -22.04 18.53 -19.14
N GLY A 166 -22.73 17.69 -19.92
CA GLY A 166 -23.46 18.09 -21.11
C GLY A 166 -22.57 18.79 -22.14
N ARG A 167 -22.86 20.07 -22.44
CA ARG A 167 -22.08 20.85 -23.40
C ARG A 167 -20.63 21.06 -22.96
N GLN A 168 -20.33 20.98 -21.66
CA GLN A 168 -18.99 21.14 -21.11
C GLN A 168 -18.33 19.79 -20.74
N ARG A 169 -18.73 18.70 -21.40
CA ARG A 169 -18.24 17.33 -21.12
C ARG A 169 -16.73 17.13 -21.23
N TYR A 170 -15.99 18.04 -21.86
CA TYR A 170 -14.55 17.92 -22.05
C TYR A 170 -13.83 18.49 -20.83
N VAL A 171 -13.46 17.63 -19.90
CA VAL A 171 -12.76 17.99 -18.67
C VAL A 171 -11.26 17.89 -18.91
N HIS A 172 -10.61 19.04 -18.98
CA HIS A 172 -9.17 19.13 -19.10
C HIS A 172 -8.57 19.02 -17.69
N VAL A 173 -7.66 18.07 -17.50
CA VAL A 173 -7.03 17.77 -16.21
C VAL A 173 -5.53 18.01 -16.34
N LEU A 174 -4.95 18.65 -15.34
CA LEU A 174 -3.52 18.90 -15.22
C LEU A 174 -3.07 18.51 -13.81
N ILE A 175 -2.00 17.74 -13.73
CA ILE A 175 -1.44 17.23 -12.47
C ILE A 175 0.05 17.57 -12.37
N ASP A 176 0.47 18.04 -11.20
CA ASP A 176 1.88 18.04 -10.82
C ASP A 176 2.25 16.65 -10.31
N THR A 177 3.16 15.99 -11.02
CA THR A 177 3.55 14.60 -10.73
C THR A 177 4.33 14.43 -9.42
N PHE A 178 4.85 15.52 -8.82
CA PHE A 178 5.50 15.48 -7.51
C PHE A 178 4.54 15.85 -6.37
N SER A 179 3.94 17.04 -6.44
CA SER A 179 3.10 17.58 -5.35
C SER A 179 1.69 16.99 -5.30
N SER A 180 1.29 16.23 -6.34
CA SER A 180 -0.06 15.68 -6.50
C SER A 180 -1.16 16.75 -6.56
N VAL A 181 -0.82 18.02 -6.82
CA VAL A 181 -1.80 19.08 -7.10
C VAL A 181 -2.50 18.77 -8.42
N ILE A 182 -3.83 18.77 -8.41
CA ILE A 182 -4.68 18.52 -9.57
C ILE A 182 -5.50 19.76 -9.88
N ILE A 183 -5.60 20.11 -11.16
CA ILE A 183 -6.41 21.20 -11.68
C ILE A 183 -7.30 20.60 -12.76
N ALA A 184 -8.61 20.79 -12.64
CA ALA A 184 -9.57 20.33 -13.63
C ALA A 184 -10.47 21.49 -14.05
N THR A 185 -10.67 21.66 -15.36
CA THR A 185 -11.63 22.64 -15.90
C THR A 185 -12.48 22.02 -16.99
N ALA A 186 -13.78 22.30 -16.94
CA ALA A 186 -14.75 21.81 -17.91
C ALA A 186 -14.87 22.78 -19.09
N HIS A 187 -14.76 22.28 -20.32
CA HIS A 187 -14.80 23.07 -21.55
C HIS A 187 -15.78 22.48 -22.55
N THR A 188 -16.17 23.30 -23.53
CA THR A 188 -17.05 22.89 -24.63
C THR A 188 -16.35 22.15 -25.76
N GLY A 189 -15.03 21.98 -25.69
CA GLY A 189 -14.25 21.34 -26.73
C GLY A 189 -12.82 21.02 -26.29
N GLU A 190 -12.09 20.45 -27.24
CA GLU A 190 -10.72 19.93 -27.05
C GLU A 190 -9.71 20.71 -27.89
N THR A 191 -10.09 21.83 -28.50
CA THR A 191 -9.22 22.51 -29.45
C THR A 191 -7.98 23.08 -28.76
N ALA A 192 -6.95 23.42 -29.53
CA ALA A 192 -5.77 24.12 -29.01
C ALA A 192 -6.13 25.39 -28.23
N LYS A 193 -7.23 26.08 -28.59
CA LYS A 193 -7.74 27.24 -27.85
C LYS A 193 -8.29 26.85 -26.47
N ASP A 194 -8.98 25.72 -26.38
CA ASP A 194 -9.55 25.21 -25.13
C ASP A 194 -8.43 24.71 -24.20
N VAL A 195 -7.44 23.99 -24.75
CA VAL A 195 -6.23 23.56 -24.02
C VAL A 195 -5.46 24.76 -23.46
N ILE A 196 -5.22 25.80 -24.27
CA ILE A 196 -4.54 27.03 -23.83
C ILE A 196 -5.40 27.83 -22.84
N ARG A 197 -6.73 27.68 -22.87
CA ARG A 197 -7.61 28.29 -21.87
C ARG A 197 -7.56 27.53 -20.54
N HIS A 198 -7.42 26.20 -20.59
CA HIS A 198 -7.22 25.37 -19.41
C HIS A 198 -5.87 25.66 -18.73
N TRP A 199 -4.79 25.75 -19.51
CA TRP A 199 -3.48 26.15 -18.99
C TRP A 199 -3.46 27.66 -18.72
N PRO A 200 -3.31 28.10 -17.48
CA PRO A 200 -3.53 29.49 -17.14
C PRO A 200 -2.52 30.40 -17.81
N ASN A 201 -3.11 31.38 -18.47
CA ASN A 201 -2.49 32.64 -18.77
C ASN A 201 -2.72 33.53 -17.55
N ASN A 202 -1.70 34.26 -17.10
CA ASN A 202 -1.95 35.40 -16.21
C ASN A 202 -3.18 36.16 -16.73
N ILE A 203 -4.17 36.34 -15.85
CA ILE A 203 -5.49 37.00 -15.99
C ILE A 203 -6.67 36.02 -15.95
N GLY A 204 -7.40 36.09 -14.83
CA GLY A 204 -8.85 35.95 -14.86
C GLY A 204 -9.44 35.07 -13.77
N LEU A 205 -9.43 33.76 -13.96
CA LEU A 205 -10.25 32.85 -13.18
C LEU A 205 -9.59 31.48 -13.17
N ILE A 206 -8.76 31.21 -12.16
CA ILE A 206 -8.51 29.91 -11.49
C ILE A 206 -7.12 29.94 -10.84
N THR A 207 -7.17 29.78 -9.52
CA THR A 207 -6.17 30.01 -8.47
C THR A 207 -4.94 29.08 -8.51
N ALA A 208 -4.64 28.43 -9.64
CA ALA A 208 -3.68 27.34 -9.64
C ALA A 208 -2.25 27.76 -10.00
N PHE A 209 -2.03 28.58 -11.04
CA PHE A 209 -0.66 29.04 -11.35
C PHE A 209 -0.20 30.25 -10.54
N ALA A 210 -1.12 31.10 -10.07
CA ALA A 210 -0.76 32.18 -9.15
C ALA A 210 -0.23 31.65 -7.81
N THR A 211 -0.55 30.39 -7.48
CA THR A 211 -0.13 29.71 -6.25
C THR A 211 0.98 28.68 -6.51
N CYS A 212 1.04 28.09 -7.71
CA CYS A 212 1.98 27.01 -8.02
C CYS A 212 3.15 27.42 -8.93
N GLY A 213 3.06 28.39 -9.86
CA GLY A 213 4.15 28.73 -10.78
C GLY A 213 4.19 27.89 -12.08
N VAL A 214 5.21 28.09 -12.92
CA VAL A 214 5.33 27.47 -14.26
C VAL A 214 6.18 26.19 -14.22
N PRO A 215 5.71 25.05 -14.80
CA PRO A 215 6.49 23.84 -14.81
C PRO A 215 7.66 23.88 -15.79
N GLN A 216 8.73 23.13 -15.50
CA GLN A 216 9.88 22.95 -16.40
C GLN A 216 9.52 22.09 -17.62
N GLN A 217 8.63 21.13 -17.44
CA GLN A 217 8.18 20.22 -18.49
C GLN A 217 6.68 19.94 -18.36
N ILE A 218 5.99 19.93 -19.50
CA ILE A 218 4.63 19.42 -19.64
C ILE A 218 4.64 18.19 -20.54
N LYS A 219 4.03 17.12 -20.05
CA LYS A 219 3.83 15.86 -20.77
C LYS A 219 2.37 15.70 -21.16
N THR A 220 2.12 15.39 -22.42
CA THR A 220 0.76 15.21 -22.97
C THR A 220 0.70 13.92 -23.77
N ASN A 221 -0.51 13.45 -24.09
CA ASN A 221 -0.66 12.44 -25.13
C ASN A 221 -0.42 13.04 -26.54
N ASN A 222 -0.58 12.22 -27.57
CA ASN A 222 -0.46 12.63 -28.98
C ASN A 222 -1.76 13.23 -29.55
N GLY A 223 -2.66 13.73 -28.71
CA GLY A 223 -3.91 14.32 -29.15
C GLY A 223 -3.69 15.50 -30.10
N PRO A 224 -4.57 15.70 -31.11
CA PRO A 224 -4.38 16.67 -32.20
C PRO A 224 -4.22 18.11 -31.70
N ALA A 225 -4.83 18.45 -30.56
CA ALA A 225 -4.68 19.76 -29.95
C ALA A 225 -3.29 19.99 -29.36
N TYR A 226 -2.71 18.97 -28.71
CA TYR A 226 -1.41 19.05 -28.06
C TYR A 226 -0.24 19.09 -29.05
N VAL A 227 -0.36 18.42 -30.19
CA VAL A 227 0.65 18.46 -31.27
C VAL A 227 0.54 19.71 -32.15
N SER A 228 -0.45 20.58 -31.91
CA SER A 228 -0.67 21.77 -32.73
C SER A 228 0.47 22.78 -32.61
N GLY A 229 0.78 23.48 -33.71
CA GLY A 229 1.77 24.56 -33.71
C GLY A 229 1.43 25.69 -32.74
N ARG A 230 0.13 25.91 -32.47
CA ARG A 230 -0.35 26.92 -31.51
C ARG A 230 0.02 26.56 -30.07
N VAL A 231 -0.14 25.30 -29.67
CA VAL A 231 0.28 24.81 -28.34
C VAL A 231 1.80 24.81 -28.22
N LYS A 232 2.51 24.40 -29.26
CA LYS A 232 3.98 24.43 -29.27
C LYS A 232 4.53 25.86 -29.07
N ALA A 233 4.02 26.84 -29.83
CA ALA A 233 4.42 28.24 -29.69
C ALA A 233 4.06 28.80 -28.31
N PHE A 234 2.91 28.41 -27.77
CA PHE A 234 2.48 28.80 -26.43
C PHE A 234 3.47 28.32 -25.36
N LEU A 235 3.84 27.05 -25.35
CA LEU A 235 4.76 26.49 -24.35
C LEU A 235 6.19 27.05 -24.49
N GLN A 236 6.65 27.27 -25.72
CA GLN A 236 7.93 27.94 -25.99
C GLN A 236 7.98 29.36 -25.39
N SER A 237 6.89 30.13 -25.50
CA SER A 237 6.81 31.49 -24.91
C SER A 237 6.86 31.50 -23.37
N ARG A 238 6.64 30.35 -22.73
CA ARG A 238 6.65 30.17 -21.27
C ARG A 238 7.90 29.46 -20.76
N SER A 239 8.87 29.19 -21.64
CA SER A 239 10.09 28.42 -21.32
C SER A 239 9.80 27.03 -20.73
N ALA A 240 8.64 26.44 -21.05
CA ALA A 240 8.28 25.09 -20.64
C ALA A 240 8.61 24.10 -21.76
N SER A 241 9.35 23.04 -21.44
CA SER A 241 9.56 21.95 -22.40
C SER A 241 8.28 21.13 -22.60
N HIS A 242 8.06 20.65 -23.82
CA HIS A 242 6.90 19.84 -24.16
C HIS A 242 7.35 18.46 -24.64
N THR A 243 6.75 17.41 -24.12
CA THR A 243 7.01 16.04 -24.54
C THR A 243 5.69 15.31 -24.72
N THR A 244 5.54 14.63 -25.84
CA THR A 244 4.35 13.84 -26.12
C THR A 244 4.60 12.37 -25.76
N GLY A 245 3.52 11.65 -25.44
CA GLY A 245 3.56 10.22 -25.14
C GLY A 245 4.06 9.38 -26.33
N ILE A 246 4.43 8.14 -26.05
CA ILE A 246 4.80 7.17 -27.10
C ILE A 246 3.53 6.85 -27.90
N PRO A 247 3.57 6.83 -29.24
CA PRO A 247 2.42 6.43 -30.04
C PRO A 247 1.87 5.05 -29.60
N SER A 248 0.56 4.97 -29.39
CA SER A 248 -0.15 3.73 -29.01
C SER A 248 0.13 3.19 -27.60
N VAL A 249 0.81 3.94 -26.73
CA VAL A 249 0.91 3.66 -25.30
C VAL A 249 0.19 4.79 -24.55
N PRO A 250 -0.89 4.49 -23.80
CA PRO A 250 -1.59 5.49 -22.98
C PRO A 250 -0.65 6.20 -21.99
#